data_AF-A0A2J7KF98-F1
#
_entry.id   AF-A0A2J7KF98-F1
#
_cell.length_a   1.000
_cell.length_b   1.000
_cell.length_c   1.000
_cell.angle_alpha   90.00
_cell.angle_beta   90.00
_cell.angle_gamma   90.00
#
_symmetry.space_group_name_H-M   'P 1'
#
loop_
_entity.id
_entity.type
_entity.pdbx_description
1 polymer ?
#
loop_
_entity_poly.entity_id
_entity_poly.type
_entity_poly.pdbx_seq_one_letter_code
_entity_poly.pdbx_strand_id
1 'polypeptide(L)' 'MAVARSKGKLKGKQPKLSEKQQKELCRMRDTGQYSISDLAELFTVSRATVYRTLSRGQK' A
#
# COMPACT_ATOMS: atom_id res chain seq x y z
N MET A 1 4.06 -20.49 22.12
CA MET A 1 3.21 -20.23 20.93
C MET A 1 2.47 -18.87 20.95
N ALA A 2 2.86 -17.86 21.75
CA ALA A 2 2.07 -16.62 21.86
C ALA A 2 2.82 -15.28 21.71
N VAL A 3 4.16 -15.26 21.69
CA VAL A 3 4.93 -13.98 21.76
C VAL A 3 5.70 -13.65 20.47
N ALA A 4 5.69 -14.53 19.47
CA ALA A 4 6.28 -14.24 18.16
C ALA A 4 5.39 -13.34 17.25
N ARG A 5 4.23 -12.88 17.75
CA ARG A 5 3.24 -12.12 16.98
C ARG A 5 3.26 -10.60 17.20
N SER A 6 4.05 -10.07 18.12
CA SER A 6 4.10 -8.63 18.37
C SER A 6 5.19 -7.88 17.57
N LYS A 7 6.24 -8.58 17.14
CA LYS A 7 7.34 -8.02 16.31
C LYS A 7 7.84 -9.02 15.25
N GLY A 8 6.96 -9.92 14.79
CA GLY A 8 7.32 -10.93 13.81
C GLY A 8 7.78 -10.27 12.52
N LYS A 9 9.04 -10.52 12.10
CA LYS A 9 9.51 -10.15 10.76
C LYS A 9 8.45 -10.55 9.74
N LEU A 10 7.94 -9.57 8.98
CA LEU A 10 7.05 -9.80 7.84
C LEU A 10 7.71 -10.84 6.94
N LYS A 11 7.26 -12.10 7.00
CA LYS A 11 7.68 -13.14 6.06
C LYS A 11 7.11 -12.76 4.69
N GLY A 12 7.92 -12.11 3.87
CA GLY A 12 7.57 -11.65 2.53
C GLY A 12 8.49 -10.53 2.05
N LYS A 13 8.44 -10.22 0.75
CA LYS A 13 9.14 -9.05 0.20
C LYS A 13 8.51 -7.78 0.80
N GLN A 14 9.36 -6.92 1.37
CA GLN A 14 8.95 -5.61 1.88
C GLN A 14 8.15 -4.86 0.79
N PRO A 15 6.99 -4.26 1.12
CA PRO A 15 6.26 -3.42 0.20
C PRO A 15 7.17 -2.30 -0.34
N LYS A 16 7.01 -1.93 -1.62
CA LYS A 16 7.80 -0.85 -2.24
C LYS A 16 7.50 0.52 -1.63
N LEU A 17 6.28 0.71 -1.10
CA LEU A 17 5.82 1.93 -0.47
C LEU A 17 5.91 1.81 1.06
N SER A 18 6.34 2.88 1.73
CA SER A 18 6.27 2.99 3.18
C SER A 18 4.83 3.00 3.69
N GLU A 19 4.60 2.68 4.96
CA GLU A 19 3.24 2.72 5.55
C GLU A 19 2.56 4.07 5.40
N LYS A 20 3.32 5.18 5.51
CA LYS A 20 2.81 6.54 5.28
C LYS A 20 2.34 6.73 3.84
N GLN A 21 3.14 6.31 2.87
CA GLN A 21 2.78 6.38 1.45
C GLN A 21 1.58 5.48 1.11
N GLN A 22 1.47 4.31 1.73
CA GLN A 22 0.31 3.44 1.54
C GLN A 22 -0.98 4.09 2.04
N LYS A 23 -0.95 4.70 3.23
CA LYS A 23 -2.10 5.44 3.78
C LYS A 23 -2.49 6.62 2.90
N GLU A 24 -1.49 7.38 2.43
CA GLU A 24 -1.76 8.52 1.55
C GLU A 24 -2.33 8.07 0.20
N LEU A 25 -1.80 7.01 -0.40
CA LEU A 25 -2.33 6.44 -1.63
C LEU A 25 -3.80 6.00 -1.46
N CYS A 26 -4.14 5.33 -0.36
CA CYS A 26 -5.53 4.96 -0.06
C CYS A 26 -6.42 6.20 0.11
N ARG A 27 -5.99 7.18 0.91
CA ARG A 27 -6.70 8.45 1.11
C ARG A 27 -6.97 9.16 -0.22
N MET A 28 -5.96 9.25 -1.09
CA MET A 28 -6.10 9.89 -2.40
C MET A 28 -7.05 9.11 -3.31
N ARG A 29 -7.01 7.76 -3.28
CA ARG A 29 -7.96 6.93 -4.04
C ARG A 29 -9.41 7.15 -3.59
N ASP A 30 -9.62 7.32 -2.30
CA ASP A 30 -10.94 7.52 -1.69
C ASP A 30 -11.57 8.87 -2.08
N THR A 31 -10.77 9.87 -2.45
CA THR A 31 -11.30 11.15 -2.99
C THR A 31 -12.02 10.99 -4.33
N GLY A 32 -11.77 9.89 -5.05
CA GLY A 32 -12.30 9.66 -6.39
C GLY A 32 -11.73 10.56 -7.49
N GLN A 33 -10.83 11.50 -7.14
CA GLN A 33 -10.27 12.48 -8.08
C GLN A 33 -9.11 11.96 -8.93
N TYR A 34 -8.54 10.82 -8.54
CA TYR A 34 -7.36 10.24 -9.19
C TYR A 34 -7.68 8.86 -9.76
N SER A 35 -7.27 8.64 -11.01
CA SER A 35 -7.26 7.29 -11.60
C SER A 35 -6.11 6.46 -11.04
N ILE A 36 -6.15 5.15 -11.27
CA ILE A 36 -5.06 4.24 -10.89
C ILE A 36 -3.75 4.60 -11.61
N SER A 37 -3.83 5.15 -12.83
CA SER A 37 -2.65 5.60 -13.58
C SER A 37 -2.04 6.85 -12.96
N ASP A 38 -2.86 7.82 -12.57
CA ASP A 38 -2.39 9.07 -11.95
C ASP A 38 -1.69 8.76 -10.61
N LEU A 39 -2.26 7.87 -9.80
CA LEU A 39 -1.65 7.41 -8.55
C LEU A 39 -0.34 6.65 -8.79
N ALA A 40 -0.23 5.90 -9.88
CA ALA A 40 1.00 5.19 -10.22
C ALA A 40 2.13 6.17 -10.57
N GLU A 41 1.82 7.21 -11.34
CA GLU A 41 2.77 8.27 -11.71
C GLU A 41 3.20 9.11 -10.50
N LEU A 42 2.24 9.59 -9.69
CA LEU A 42 2.49 10.41 -8.50
C LEU A 42 3.41 9.73 -7.49
N PHE A 43 3.25 8.42 -7.30
CA PHE A 43 4.09 7.65 -6.37
C PHE A 43 5.31 7.01 -7.05
N THR A 44 5.50 7.22 -8.35
CA THR A 44 6.57 6.61 -9.16
C THR A 44 6.61 5.07 -8.98
N VAL A 45 5.44 4.43 -9.06
CA VAL A 45 5.28 2.97 -8.93
C VAL A 45 4.48 2.40 -10.10
N SER A 46 4.53 1.08 -10.28
CA SER A 46 3.67 0.41 -11.25
C SER A 46 2.20 0.37 -10.79
N ARG A 47 1.25 0.33 -11.74
CA ARG A 47 -0.18 0.12 -11.45
C ARG A 47 -0.42 -1.15 -10.61
N ALA A 48 0.36 -2.20 -10.83
CA ALA A 48 0.31 -3.43 -10.03
C ALA A 48 0.64 -3.19 -8.55
N THR A 49 1.51 -2.23 -8.24
CA THR A 49 1.81 -1.83 -6.86
C THR A 49 0.68 -1.02 -6.25
N VAL A 50 0.02 -0.16 -7.03
CA VAL A 50 -1.19 0.57 -6.59
C VAL A 50 -2.30 -0.43 -6.21
N TYR A 51 -2.65 -1.36 -7.10
CA TYR A 51 -3.67 -2.38 -6.82
C TYR A 51 -3.35 -3.22 -5.57
N ARG A 52 -2.11 -3.68 -5.43
CA ARG A 52 -1.69 -4.46 -4.26
C ARG A 52 -1.76 -3.64 -2.96
N THR A 53 -1.52 -2.32 -3.04
CA THR A 53 -1.60 -1.44 -1.87
C THR A 53 -3.05 -1.24 -1.45
N LEU A 54 -3.94 -0.95 -2.41
CA LEU A 54 -5.38 -0.82 -2.14
C LEU A 54 -5.99 -2.12 -1.59
N SER A 55 -5.63 -3.27 -2.16
CA SER A 55 -6.09 -4.58 -1.69
C SER A 55 -5.65 -4.91 -0.25
N ARG A 56 -4.51 -4.37 0.20
CA ARG A 56 -4.03 -4.54 1.59
C ARG A 56 -4.71 -3.59 2.57
N GLY A 57 -5.15 -2.42 2.11
CA GLY A 57 -5.83 -1.42 2.93
C GLY A 57 -7.33 -1.69 3.14
N GLN A 58 -7.96 -2.55 2.33
CA GLN A 58 -9.38 -2.92 2.45
C GLN A 58 -9.66 -4.03 3.50
N LYS A 59 -8.77 -4.22 4.48
CA LYS A 59 -8.93 -5.22 5.55
C LYS A 59 -9.18 -4.57 6.89
#